data_AF-A0A154UX94-F1
#
_entry.id   AF-A0A154UX94-F1
#
_cell.length_a   1.000
_cell.length_b   1.000
_cell.length_c   1.000
_cell.angle_alpha   90.00
_cell.angle_beta   90.00
_cell.angle_gamma   90.00
#
_symmetry.space_group_name_H-M   'P 1'
#
loop_
_entity.id
_entity.type
_entity.pdbx_description
1 polymer ?
#
loop_
_entity_poly.entity_id
_entity_poly.type
_entity_poly.pdbx_seq_one_letter_code
_entity_poly.pdbx_strand_id
1 'polypeptide(L)'
;MLMEDVTGADAMELSPTDGDDLVEQLNQAAARRRWAWLAVLVCVVVGAVSLPYGVVVWVLAVPLCLWLFARDAARRTVAVIYDVDDSAAAWFEALVTAWTPSGPAERVWRVTTSGKVRTTHQHKTNAGAGELVRRTTARSDAAGTKHLATNVAVPSVTVGDSALYFLPDRVLVRDGKHFAAVPYRELIVTAVSERFIEDPGPLASDAEKVGETWRYVNVKGGPDRRYKNNTVLPIMRYGSLRITSPRGLSWILQTSSHVAARQLARVLESSPLSSEDGAR
;
A
#
# COMPACT_ATOMS: atom_id res chain seq x y z
N MET A 1 -25.19 -1.37 -12.37
CA MET A 1 -24.22 -0.42 -11.79
C MET A 1 -22.87 -0.83 -12.33
N LEU A 2 -22.23 0.03 -13.14
CA LEU A 2 -20.87 -0.26 -13.60
C LEU A 2 -19.92 0.34 -12.58
N MET A 3 -19.13 -0.53 -11.96
CA MET A 3 -18.03 -0.16 -11.09
C MET A 3 -16.76 -0.31 -11.93
N GLU A 4 -15.96 0.75 -12.00
CA GLU A 4 -14.71 0.75 -12.75
C GLU A 4 -13.57 0.47 -11.78
N ASP A 5 -12.70 -0.46 -12.18
CA ASP A 5 -11.47 -0.74 -11.45
C ASP A 5 -10.50 0.42 -11.68
N VAL A 6 -10.11 1.07 -10.58
CA VAL A 6 -9.22 2.24 -10.60
C VAL A 6 -7.80 1.88 -10.13
N THR A 7 -7.52 0.59 -9.94
CA THR A 7 -6.30 0.06 -9.32
C THR A 7 -5.04 0.27 -10.16
N GLY A 8 -5.14 0.79 -11.38
CA GLY A 8 -3.98 0.98 -12.26
C GLY A 8 -3.42 -0.35 -12.75
N ALA A 9 -2.51 -0.27 -13.71
CA ALA A 9 -1.92 -1.47 -14.30
C ALA A 9 -1.10 -2.25 -13.27
N ASP A 10 -1.19 -3.58 -13.40
CA ASP A 10 -0.42 -4.59 -12.66
C ASP A 10 1.09 -4.26 -12.78
N ALA A 11 1.89 -4.58 -11.77
CA ALA A 11 3.33 -4.30 -11.79
C ALA A 11 4.04 -4.91 -13.01
N MET A 12 3.40 -5.87 -13.69
CA MET A 12 3.83 -6.47 -14.96
C MET A 12 3.86 -5.50 -16.17
N GLU A 13 3.08 -4.42 -16.17
CA GLU A 13 3.07 -3.43 -17.28
C GLU A 13 4.01 -2.23 -17.02
N LEU A 14 4.55 -2.10 -15.81
CA LEU A 14 5.52 -1.07 -15.47
C LEU A 14 6.89 -1.43 -16.07
N SER A 15 7.25 -0.80 -17.20
CA SER A 15 8.58 -0.95 -17.80
C SER A 15 9.66 -0.44 -16.82
N PRO A 16 10.68 -1.24 -16.49
CA PRO A 16 11.71 -0.84 -15.54
C PRO A 16 12.60 0.28 -16.13
N THR A 17 13.17 1.11 -15.26
CA THR A 17 14.13 2.16 -15.62
C THR A 17 15.11 2.38 -14.48
N ASP A 18 16.39 2.58 -14.85
CA ASP A 18 17.55 2.98 -14.03
C ASP A 18 17.72 2.27 -12.68
N GLY A 19 17.17 1.05 -12.58
CA GLY A 19 17.07 0.26 -11.36
C GLY A 19 16.95 -1.22 -11.60
N ASP A 20 17.20 -1.64 -12.83
CA ASP A 20 16.91 -2.97 -13.33
C ASP A 20 17.58 -4.01 -12.45
N ASP A 21 18.82 -3.78 -12.03
CA ASP A 21 19.55 -4.70 -11.15
C ASP A 21 18.86 -4.88 -9.78
N LEU A 22 18.38 -3.81 -9.13
CA LEU A 22 17.72 -3.90 -7.83
C LEU A 22 16.35 -4.58 -7.98
N VAL A 23 15.56 -4.14 -8.96
CA VAL A 23 14.22 -4.68 -9.22
C VAL A 23 14.32 -6.15 -9.63
N GLU A 24 15.29 -6.50 -10.47
CA GLU A 24 15.54 -7.88 -10.88
C GLU A 24 15.99 -8.73 -9.68
N GLN A 25 16.90 -8.25 -8.84
CA GLN A 25 17.31 -8.97 -7.63
C GLN A 25 16.13 -9.19 -6.67
N LEU A 26 15.26 -8.20 -6.50
CA LEU A 26 14.04 -8.33 -5.69
C LEU A 26 13.05 -9.33 -6.30
N ASN A 27 12.85 -9.29 -7.63
CA ASN A 27 12.01 -10.25 -8.34
C ASN A 27 12.57 -11.67 -8.24
N GLN A 28 13.87 -11.86 -8.42
CA GLN A 28 14.53 -13.14 -8.24
C GLN A 28 14.39 -13.62 -6.78
N ALA A 29 14.60 -12.74 -5.80
CA ALA A 29 14.43 -13.05 -4.38
C ALA A 29 12.99 -13.48 -4.05
N ALA A 30 11.98 -12.78 -4.61
CA ALA A 30 10.57 -13.07 -4.41
C ALA A 30 10.09 -14.34 -5.14
N ALA A 31 10.70 -14.65 -6.29
CA ALA A 31 10.40 -15.84 -7.08
C ALA A 31 10.97 -17.14 -6.49
N ARG A 32 12.02 -17.07 -5.65
CA ARG A 32 12.66 -18.26 -5.06
C ARG A 32 11.65 -19.11 -4.26
N ARG A 33 11.38 -20.31 -4.76
CA ARG A 33 10.52 -21.30 -4.10
C ARG A 33 11.12 -21.76 -2.77
N ARG A 34 10.28 -22.06 -1.78
CA ARG A 34 10.72 -22.45 -0.43
C ARG A 34 11.17 -23.91 -0.35
N TRP A 35 12.26 -24.24 -1.04
CA TRP A 35 12.86 -25.59 -1.07
C TRP A 35 13.22 -26.11 0.32
N ALA A 36 13.46 -25.22 1.29
CA ALA A 36 13.68 -25.59 2.68
C ALA A 36 12.52 -26.43 3.27
N TRP A 37 11.26 -26.17 2.90
CA TRP A 37 10.13 -26.98 3.37
C TRP A 37 10.09 -28.39 2.76
N LEU A 38 10.52 -28.53 1.51
CA LEU A 38 10.68 -29.86 0.90
C LEU A 38 11.81 -30.64 1.57
N ALA A 39 12.93 -29.98 1.89
CA ALA A 39 14.02 -30.60 2.63
C ALA A 39 13.58 -31.06 4.03
N VAL A 40 12.82 -30.24 4.76
CA VAL A 40 12.23 -30.62 6.05
C VAL A 40 11.31 -31.83 5.90
N LEU A 41 10.42 -31.84 4.90
CA LEU A 41 9.51 -32.95 4.66
C LEU A 41 10.27 -34.27 4.42
N VAL A 42 11.33 -34.23 3.59
CA VAL A 42 12.18 -35.39 3.31
C VAL A 42 12.89 -35.88 4.59
N CYS A 43 13.47 -34.97 5.39
CA CYS A 43 14.12 -35.33 6.65
C CYS A 43 13.15 -35.98 7.66
N VAL A 44 11.91 -35.49 7.73
CA VAL A 44 10.88 -36.06 8.59
C VAL A 44 10.52 -37.48 8.14
N VAL A 45 10.25 -37.67 6.83
CA VAL A 45 9.88 -38.98 6.27
C VAL A 45 11.01 -40.00 6.42
N VAL A 46 12.26 -39.62 6.10
CA VAL A 46 13.43 -40.51 6.23
C VAL A 46 13.66 -40.93 7.68
N GLY A 47 13.52 -40.00 8.63
CA GLY A 47 13.61 -40.35 10.06
C GLY A 47 12.47 -41.25 10.53
N ALA A 48 11.25 -41.06 10.02
CA ALA A 48 10.11 -41.92 10.36
C ALA A 48 10.27 -43.36 9.83
N VAL A 49 10.81 -43.53 8.62
CA VAL A 49 11.02 -44.86 7.99
C VAL A 49 12.19 -45.64 8.63
N SER A 50 13.13 -44.95 9.29
CA SER A 50 14.36 -45.54 9.85
C SER A 50 14.30 -45.84 11.35
N LEU A 51 13.11 -45.94 11.94
CA LEU A 51 12.96 -46.28 13.35
C LEU A 51 13.55 -47.68 13.67
N PRO A 52 14.27 -47.84 14.80
CA PRO A 52 14.45 -46.89 15.91
C PRO A 52 15.57 -45.85 15.73
N TYR A 53 16.43 -45.98 14.72
CA TYR A 53 17.58 -45.08 14.49
C TYR A 53 17.20 -43.68 13.99
N GLY A 54 15.94 -43.49 13.59
CA GLY A 54 15.39 -42.23 13.09
C GLY A 54 15.53 -41.02 14.02
N VAL A 55 15.62 -41.24 15.34
CA VAL A 55 15.82 -40.14 16.31
C VAL A 55 17.17 -39.45 16.09
N VAL A 56 18.22 -40.20 15.78
CA VAL A 56 19.55 -39.66 15.48
C VAL A 56 19.52 -38.86 14.18
N VAL A 57 18.77 -39.33 13.19
CA VAL A 57 18.56 -38.63 11.92
C VAL A 57 17.89 -37.28 12.13
N TRP A 58 16.86 -37.20 12.98
CA TRP A 58 16.20 -35.92 13.29
C TRP A 58 17.11 -34.96 14.06
N VAL A 59 17.88 -35.44 15.05
CA VAL A 59 18.83 -34.59 15.79
C VAL A 59 19.88 -33.96 14.87
N LEU A 60 20.38 -34.72 13.89
CA LEU A 60 21.33 -34.21 12.89
C LEU A 60 20.67 -33.35 11.80
N ALA A 61 19.41 -33.62 11.46
CA ALA A 61 18.68 -32.88 10.43
C ALA A 61 18.24 -31.48 10.90
N VAL A 62 17.96 -31.28 12.19
CA VAL A 62 17.57 -29.97 12.76
C VAL A 62 18.59 -28.85 12.46
N PRO A 63 19.89 -28.98 12.78
CA PRO A 63 20.86 -27.92 12.48
C PRO A 63 21.03 -27.70 10.98
N LEU A 64 20.96 -28.76 10.16
CA LEU A 64 21.00 -28.63 8.70
C LEU A 64 19.78 -27.85 8.17
N CYS A 65 18.58 -28.12 8.68
CA CYS A 65 17.37 -27.40 8.32
C CYS A 65 17.46 -25.93 8.75
N LEU A 66 17.90 -25.64 9.97
CA LEU A 66 18.11 -24.28 10.46
C LEU A 66 19.12 -23.52 9.59
N TRP A 67 20.23 -24.15 9.21
CA TRP A 67 21.20 -23.58 8.30
C TRP A 67 20.62 -23.31 6.90
N LEU A 68 19.83 -24.24 6.36
CA LEU A 68 19.15 -24.05 5.08
C LEU A 68 18.15 -22.89 5.14
N PHE A 69 17.37 -22.77 6.21
CA PHE A 69 16.45 -21.64 6.41
C PHE A 69 17.21 -20.31 6.53
N ALA A 70 18.30 -20.26 7.29
CA ALA A 70 19.12 -19.05 7.42
C ALA A 70 19.75 -18.64 6.08
N ARG A 71 20.28 -19.60 5.32
CA ARG A 71 20.85 -19.38 3.99
C ARG A 71 19.80 -18.92 2.97
N ASP A 72 18.61 -19.52 3.02
CA ASP A 72 17.49 -19.17 2.14
C ASP A 72 16.94 -17.78 2.48
N ALA A 73 16.91 -17.41 3.76
CA ALA A 73 16.58 -16.04 4.19
C ALA A 73 17.63 -15.03 3.69
N ALA A 74 18.92 -15.29 3.90
CA ALA A 74 19.99 -14.41 3.45
C ALA A 74 20.01 -14.20 1.92
N ARG A 75 19.67 -15.23 1.14
CA ARG A 75 19.59 -15.16 -0.33
C ARG A 75 18.32 -14.50 -0.88
N ARG A 76 17.36 -14.18 -0.01
CA ARG A 76 16.10 -13.51 -0.35
C ARG A 76 16.06 -12.05 0.10
N THR A 77 17.13 -11.56 0.72
CA THR A 77 17.25 -10.18 1.16
C THR A 77 18.29 -9.48 0.30
N VAL A 78 17.87 -8.42 -0.38
CA VAL A 78 18.76 -7.52 -1.12
C VAL A 78 19.14 -6.39 -0.17
N ALA A 79 20.44 -6.19 0.05
CA ALA A 79 20.93 -5.10 0.90
C ALA A 79 21.24 -3.89 0.02
N VAL A 80 20.62 -2.75 0.32
CA VAL A 80 20.89 -1.47 -0.34
C VAL A 80 21.30 -0.47 0.72
N ILE A 81 22.50 0.10 0.56
CA ILE A 81 23.00 1.15 1.43
C ILE A 81 22.86 2.45 0.66
N TYR A 82 22.12 3.38 1.25
CA TYR A 82 21.96 4.73 0.73
C TYR A 82 22.99 5.65 1.36
N ASP A 83 23.76 6.32 0.51
CA ASP A 83 24.53 7.51 0.83
C ASP A 83 23.77 8.68 0.20
N VAL A 84 23.05 9.45 1.02
CA VAL A 84 22.13 10.48 0.54
C VAL A 84 22.75 11.85 0.79
N ASP A 85 22.96 12.61 -0.28
CA ASP A 85 23.49 13.98 -0.20
C ASP A 85 22.55 14.93 0.56
N ASP A 86 23.10 16.00 1.14
CA ASP A 86 22.42 16.88 2.12
C ASP A 86 21.00 17.34 1.69
N SER A 87 20.81 17.73 0.43
CA SER A 87 19.50 18.24 -0.04
C SER A 87 18.45 17.14 -0.25
N ALA A 88 18.85 15.98 -0.79
CA ALA A 88 17.98 14.83 -0.95
C ALA A 88 17.70 14.15 0.41
N ALA A 89 18.67 14.17 1.32
CA ALA A 89 18.55 13.64 2.67
C ALA A 89 17.52 14.44 3.47
N ALA A 90 17.62 15.78 3.48
CA ALA A 90 16.66 16.64 4.17
C ALA A 90 15.23 16.47 3.63
N TRP A 91 15.07 16.34 2.31
CA TRP A 91 13.77 16.04 1.71
C TRP A 91 13.23 14.67 2.15
N PHE A 92 14.07 13.63 2.12
CA PHE A 92 13.66 12.29 2.51
C PHE A 92 13.32 12.21 4.00
N GLU A 93 14.06 12.91 4.87
CA GLU A 93 13.71 13.05 6.28
C GLU A 93 12.36 13.75 6.48
N ALA A 94 12.03 14.76 5.67
CA ALA A 94 10.71 15.40 5.70
C ALA A 94 9.61 14.40 5.29
N LEU A 95 9.88 13.53 4.32
CA LEU A 95 8.97 12.45 3.92
C LEU A 95 8.76 11.42 5.03
N VAL A 96 9.85 10.97 5.67
CA VAL A 96 9.79 10.06 6.81
C VAL A 96 9.07 10.72 7.99
N THR A 97 9.29 12.01 8.25
CA THR A 97 8.64 12.74 9.34
C THR A 97 7.13 12.92 9.09
N ALA A 98 6.72 13.06 7.83
CA ALA A 98 5.31 13.03 7.45
C ALA A 98 4.67 11.66 7.68
N TRP A 99 5.48 10.62 7.92
CA TRP A 99 5.07 9.25 8.15
C TRP A 99 5.25 8.86 9.62
N THR A 100 4.20 9.06 10.42
CA THR A 100 4.22 8.61 11.82
C THR A 100 4.31 7.07 11.89
N PRO A 101 4.63 6.47 13.05
CA PRO A 101 4.61 5.01 13.20
C PRO A 101 3.26 4.35 12.83
N SER A 102 2.15 5.10 12.93
CA SER A 102 0.82 4.69 12.48
C SER A 102 0.54 4.97 11.00
N GLY A 103 1.39 5.74 10.32
CA GLY A 103 1.23 6.19 8.94
C GLY A 103 0.96 7.69 8.80
N PRO A 104 0.51 8.13 7.61
CA PRO A 104 0.19 9.53 7.37
C PRO A 104 -1.06 10.02 8.12
N ALA A 105 -1.97 9.13 8.53
CA ALA A 105 -3.20 9.44 9.25
C ALA A 105 -3.60 8.28 10.16
N GLU A 106 -4.57 8.48 11.08
CA GLU A 106 -5.06 7.40 11.95
C GLU A 106 -5.63 6.24 11.14
N ARG A 107 -6.32 6.54 10.03
CA ARG A 107 -6.81 5.53 9.09
C ARG A 107 -6.41 5.86 7.67
N VAL A 108 -5.88 4.86 7.00
CA VAL A 108 -5.51 4.90 5.59
C VAL A 108 -6.21 3.76 4.88
N TRP A 109 -6.76 4.05 3.70
CA TRP A 109 -7.40 3.09 2.85
C TRP A 109 -6.86 3.20 1.42
N ARG A 110 -6.86 2.11 0.68
CA ARG A 110 -6.72 2.14 -0.78
C ARG A 110 -8.08 2.02 -1.41
N VAL A 111 -8.37 2.92 -2.34
CA VAL A 111 -9.56 2.86 -3.18
C VAL A 111 -9.26 1.89 -4.33
N THR A 112 -10.03 0.82 -4.43
CA THR A 112 -9.85 -0.24 -5.44
C THR A 112 -10.88 -0.14 -6.56
N THR A 113 -12.03 0.47 -6.29
CA THR A 113 -13.09 0.55 -7.30
C THR A 113 -13.92 1.80 -7.06
N SER A 114 -14.26 2.50 -8.14
CA SER A 114 -15.18 3.64 -8.07
C SER A 114 -16.32 3.51 -9.08
N GLY A 115 -17.51 3.98 -8.72
CA GLY A 115 -18.68 3.94 -9.60
C GLY A 115 -19.61 5.12 -9.35
N LYS A 116 -19.89 5.90 -10.39
CA LYS A 116 -20.83 7.02 -10.31
C LYS A 116 -22.27 6.53 -10.12
N VAL A 117 -23.00 7.20 -9.23
CA VAL A 117 -24.43 6.97 -9.03
C VAL A 117 -25.21 7.68 -10.14
N ARG A 118 -25.86 6.92 -11.01
CA ARG A 118 -26.51 7.47 -12.22
C ARG A 118 -28.02 7.63 -12.09
N THR A 119 -28.67 6.89 -11.20
CA THR A 119 -30.14 6.88 -11.11
C THR A 119 -30.64 7.51 -9.81
N THR A 120 -31.81 8.15 -9.88
CA THR A 120 -32.46 8.75 -8.70
C THR A 120 -32.77 7.71 -7.63
N HIS A 121 -33.10 6.46 -8.01
CA HIS A 121 -33.29 5.38 -7.04
C HIS A 121 -32.00 5.08 -6.27
N GLN A 122 -30.87 4.92 -6.97
CA GLN A 122 -29.57 4.68 -6.35
C GLN A 122 -29.16 5.86 -5.47
N HIS A 123 -29.41 7.10 -5.88
CA HIS A 123 -29.15 8.27 -5.05
C HIS A 123 -29.93 8.21 -3.73
N LYS A 124 -31.21 7.81 -3.76
CA LYS A 124 -32.04 7.67 -2.55
C LYS A 124 -31.58 6.55 -1.61
N THR A 125 -31.18 5.40 -2.16
CA THR A 125 -30.79 4.23 -1.38
C THR A 125 -29.36 4.26 -0.88
N ASN A 126 -28.52 5.15 -1.43
CA ASN A 126 -27.12 5.33 -1.02
C ASN A 126 -26.92 6.68 -0.32
N ALA A 127 -27.86 7.08 0.54
CA ALA A 127 -27.76 8.26 1.39
C ALA A 127 -27.49 9.61 0.67
N GLY A 128 -27.81 9.70 -0.62
CA GLY A 128 -27.51 10.87 -1.46
C GLY A 128 -26.10 10.92 -2.02
N ALA A 129 -25.34 9.82 -1.97
CA ALA A 129 -24.00 9.75 -2.56
C ALA A 129 -24.04 9.93 -4.08
N GLY A 130 -23.16 10.77 -4.61
CA GLY A 130 -22.94 10.93 -6.06
C GLY A 130 -22.02 9.86 -6.65
N GLU A 131 -21.23 9.20 -5.80
CA GLU A 131 -20.24 8.20 -6.17
C GLU A 131 -20.15 7.13 -5.08
N LEU A 132 -19.99 5.87 -5.50
CA LEU A 132 -19.81 4.73 -4.62
C LEU A 132 -18.39 4.23 -4.78
N VAL A 133 -17.67 4.20 -3.66
CA VAL A 133 -16.26 3.86 -3.62
C VAL A 133 -16.07 2.60 -2.79
N ARG A 134 -15.36 1.61 -3.34
CA ARG A 134 -14.88 0.46 -2.58
C ARG A 134 -13.45 0.73 -2.11
N ARG A 135 -13.25 0.62 -0.81
CA ARG A 135 -11.96 0.84 -0.17
C ARG A 135 -11.55 -0.36 0.69
N THR A 136 -10.25 -0.58 0.82
CA THR A 136 -9.66 -1.60 1.66
C THR A 136 -8.67 -0.94 2.62
N THR A 137 -8.72 -1.31 3.89
CA THR A 137 -7.80 -0.78 4.90
C THR A 137 -6.36 -1.05 4.48
N ALA A 138 -5.57 0.02 4.42
CA ALA A 138 -4.15 -0.06 4.16
C ALA A 138 -3.39 -0.13 5.48
N ARG A 139 -2.34 -0.93 5.52
CA ARG A 139 -1.34 -0.88 6.59
C ARG A 139 -0.25 0.08 6.16
N SER A 140 0.07 1.03 7.01
CA SER A 140 1.20 1.93 6.84
C SER A 140 2.27 1.61 7.87
N ASP A 141 3.53 1.61 7.44
CA ASP A 141 4.70 1.48 8.31
C ASP A 141 5.89 2.27 7.73
N ALA A 142 7.02 2.25 8.43
CA ALA A 142 8.30 2.81 7.95
C ALA A 142 9.42 1.74 7.93
N ALA A 143 9.05 0.46 7.96
CA ALA A 143 9.98 -0.66 8.14
C ALA A 143 10.45 -1.27 6.81
N GLY A 144 9.85 -0.89 5.67
CA GLY A 144 10.20 -1.40 4.36
C GLY A 144 9.66 -2.82 4.08
N THR A 145 10.39 -3.59 3.26
CA THR A 145 9.98 -4.95 2.85
C THR A 145 10.97 -6.01 3.32
N LYS A 146 10.49 -7.22 3.62
CA LYS A 146 11.34 -8.35 4.03
C LYS A 146 12.41 -8.76 3.01
N HIS A 147 12.25 -8.36 1.76
CA HIS A 147 13.19 -8.65 0.68
C HIS A 147 14.24 -7.54 0.50
N LEU A 148 14.14 -6.43 1.24
CA LEU A 148 15.01 -5.27 1.12
C LEU A 148 15.51 -4.87 2.51
N ALA A 149 16.81 -4.97 2.72
CA ALA A 149 17.47 -4.45 3.92
C ALA A 149 18.13 -3.11 3.58
N THR A 150 17.75 -2.04 4.29
CA THR A 150 18.27 -0.69 4.10
C THR A 150 18.74 -0.08 5.41
N ASN A 151 19.69 0.85 5.33
CA ASN A 151 20.12 1.68 6.46
C ASN A 151 19.15 2.82 6.80
N VAL A 152 18.23 3.15 5.89
CA VAL A 152 17.23 4.22 6.04
C VAL A 152 15.85 3.65 6.36
N ALA A 153 15.00 4.44 7.05
CA ALA A 153 13.59 4.13 7.22
C ALA A 153 12.88 4.22 5.87
N VAL A 154 11.99 3.27 5.56
CA VAL A 154 11.30 3.19 4.27
C VAL A 154 9.80 3.31 4.51
N PRO A 155 9.24 4.53 4.38
CA PRO A 155 7.79 4.73 4.43
C PRO A 155 7.09 3.78 3.47
N SER A 156 6.05 3.10 3.93
CA SER A 156 5.37 2.09 3.14
C SER A 156 3.85 2.08 3.36
N VAL A 157 3.12 1.72 2.30
CA VAL A 157 1.68 1.45 2.32
C VAL A 157 1.43 0.08 1.70
N THR A 158 0.89 -0.85 2.49
CA THR A 158 0.59 -2.22 2.06
C THR A 158 -0.91 -2.50 2.11
N VAL A 159 -1.44 -3.08 1.03
CA VAL A 159 -2.86 -3.47 0.90
C VAL A 159 -2.91 -4.85 0.26
N GLY A 160 -3.20 -5.87 1.08
CA GLY A 160 -3.18 -7.26 0.61
C GLY A 160 -1.82 -7.63 0.02
N ASP A 161 -1.82 -8.06 -1.24
CA ASP A 161 -0.60 -8.47 -1.95
C ASP A 161 0.12 -7.33 -2.68
N SER A 162 -0.44 -6.13 -2.73
CA SER A 162 0.26 -4.97 -3.31
C SER A 162 0.82 -4.03 -2.24
N ALA A 163 1.93 -3.35 -2.53
CA ALA A 163 2.51 -2.35 -1.64
C ALA A 163 3.26 -1.24 -2.40
N LEU A 164 3.34 -0.06 -1.78
CA LEU A 164 4.26 1.02 -2.17
C LEU A 164 5.31 1.18 -1.09
N TYR A 165 6.57 1.29 -1.50
CA TYR A 165 7.71 1.62 -0.64
C TYR A 165 8.40 2.85 -1.19
N PHE A 166 8.53 3.89 -0.38
CA PHE A 166 9.14 5.15 -0.77
C PHE A 166 10.62 5.11 -0.36
N LEU A 167 11.51 4.95 -1.33
CA LEU A 167 12.96 4.96 -1.14
C LEU A 167 13.49 6.38 -1.41
N PRO A 168 14.73 6.73 -1.01
CA PRO A 168 15.28 8.05 -1.27
C PRO A 168 15.32 8.46 -2.75
N ASP A 169 15.47 7.50 -3.66
CA ASP A 169 15.69 7.74 -5.10
C ASP A 169 14.49 7.37 -5.98
N ARG A 170 13.62 6.46 -5.52
CA ARG A 170 12.49 5.92 -6.30
C ARG A 170 11.35 5.41 -5.43
N VAL A 171 10.19 5.22 -6.04
CA VAL A 171 9.07 4.49 -5.42
C VAL A 171 9.08 3.06 -5.93
N LEU A 172 9.21 2.09 -5.02
CA LEU A 172 9.12 0.67 -5.32
C LEU A 172 7.67 0.20 -5.16
N VAL A 173 7.12 -0.37 -6.23
CA VAL A 173 5.78 -0.92 -6.31
C VAL A 173 5.89 -2.43 -6.24
N ARG A 174 5.19 -3.06 -5.30
CA ARG A 174 5.07 -4.52 -5.21
C ARG A 174 3.66 -4.92 -5.62
N ASP A 175 3.55 -5.95 -6.45
CA ASP A 175 2.30 -6.66 -6.67
C ASP A 175 2.51 -8.18 -6.64
N GLY A 176 1.99 -8.82 -5.59
CA GLY A 176 2.27 -10.21 -5.28
C GLY A 176 3.77 -10.46 -5.08
N LYS A 177 4.38 -11.13 -6.07
CA LYS A 177 5.82 -11.46 -6.12
C LYS A 177 6.61 -10.58 -7.09
N HIS A 178 5.93 -9.69 -7.80
CA HIS A 178 6.56 -8.78 -8.74
C HIS A 178 6.84 -7.45 -8.06
N PHE A 179 7.98 -6.88 -8.42
CA PHE A 179 8.44 -5.57 -8.03
C PHE A 179 8.71 -4.77 -9.28
N ALA A 180 8.37 -3.48 -9.23
CA ALA A 180 8.68 -2.48 -10.22
C ALA A 180 9.16 -1.22 -9.50
N ALA A 181 10.00 -0.43 -10.16
CA ALA A 181 10.45 0.86 -9.63
C ALA A 181 9.93 2.00 -10.51
N VAL A 182 9.51 3.08 -9.87
CA VAL A 182 9.06 4.30 -10.53
C VAL A 182 9.90 5.46 -9.97
N PRO A 183 10.70 6.16 -10.79
CA PRO A 183 11.48 7.29 -10.32
C PRO A 183 10.55 8.47 -9.96
N TYR A 184 10.96 9.32 -9.02
CA TYR A 184 10.14 10.44 -8.56
C TYR A 184 9.78 11.44 -9.68
N ARG A 185 10.64 11.61 -10.69
CA ARG A 185 10.37 12.44 -11.88
C ARG A 185 9.17 11.99 -12.72
N GLU A 186 8.79 10.72 -12.63
CA GLU A 186 7.62 10.17 -13.35
C GLU A 186 6.37 10.12 -12.47
N LEU A 187 6.48 10.52 -11.21
CA LEU A 187 5.40 10.48 -10.24
C LEU A 187 4.51 11.72 -10.37
N ILE A 188 3.25 11.51 -10.74
CA ILE A 188 2.22 12.55 -10.71
C ILE A 188 1.39 12.32 -9.46
N VAL A 189 1.49 13.26 -8.52
CA VAL A 189 0.79 13.22 -7.25
C VAL A 189 -0.29 14.30 -7.22
N THR A 190 -1.46 13.98 -6.68
CA THR A 190 -2.54 14.95 -6.52
C THR A 190 -3.31 14.65 -5.25
N ALA A 191 -3.47 15.65 -4.39
CA ALA A 191 -4.31 15.55 -3.20
C ALA A 191 -5.61 16.36 -3.35
N VAL A 192 -6.74 15.70 -3.14
CA VAL A 192 -8.08 16.31 -3.15
C VAL A 192 -8.75 16.09 -1.80
N SER A 193 -9.54 17.06 -1.34
CA SER A 193 -10.42 16.87 -0.18
C SER A 193 -11.81 16.46 -0.65
N GLU A 194 -12.33 15.37 -0.09
CA GLU A 194 -13.60 14.79 -0.53
C GLU A 194 -14.54 14.60 0.67
N ARG A 195 -15.85 14.70 0.42
CA ARG A 195 -16.88 14.38 1.41
C ARG A 195 -17.24 12.91 1.27
N PHE A 196 -17.17 12.18 2.39
CA PHE A 196 -17.47 10.76 2.43
C PHE A 196 -18.56 10.50 3.48
N ILE A 197 -19.59 9.74 3.10
CA ILE A 197 -20.67 9.34 4.01
C ILE A 197 -20.22 8.04 4.67
N GLU A 198 -20.00 8.07 5.98
CA GLU A 198 -19.61 6.89 6.75
C GLU A 198 -20.82 6.11 7.25
N ASP A 199 -20.63 4.81 7.43
CA ASP A 199 -21.59 3.99 8.17
C ASP A 199 -21.56 4.34 9.68
N PRO A 200 -22.62 4.04 10.43
CA PRO A 200 -22.64 4.25 11.87
C PRO A 200 -21.55 3.40 12.54
N GLY A 201 -20.66 4.02 13.31
CA GLY A 201 -19.58 3.30 13.96
C GLY A 201 -18.48 4.21 14.50
N PRO A 202 -17.38 3.63 15.01
CA PRO A 202 -16.24 4.39 15.49
C PRO A 202 -15.57 5.11 14.32
N LEU A 203 -15.56 6.44 14.38
CA LEU A 203 -14.88 7.30 13.41
C LEU A 203 -13.41 7.51 13.82
N ALA A 204 -12.56 7.86 12.86
CA ALA A 204 -11.21 8.29 13.15
C ALA A 204 -11.23 9.63 13.89
N SER A 205 -10.42 9.77 14.93
CA SER A 205 -10.35 10.97 15.77
C SER A 205 -9.72 12.18 15.07
N ASP A 206 -8.89 11.93 14.05
CA ASP A 206 -8.24 12.94 13.22
C ASP A 206 -9.09 13.40 12.02
N ALA A 207 -10.30 12.83 11.86
CA ALA A 207 -11.20 13.17 10.77
C ALA A 207 -12.15 14.33 11.12
N GLU A 208 -12.32 15.27 10.19
CA GLU A 208 -13.23 16.39 10.34
C GLU A 208 -14.66 15.97 9.90
N LYS A 209 -15.63 16.07 10.81
CA LYS A 209 -17.06 15.89 10.47
C LYS A 209 -17.61 17.20 9.90
N VAL A 210 -18.08 17.17 8.66
CA VAL A 210 -18.55 18.36 7.92
C VAL A 210 -20.06 18.39 7.69
N GLY A 211 -20.78 17.33 8.08
CA GLY A 211 -22.22 17.30 8.00
C GLY A 211 -22.79 15.95 8.37
N GLU A 212 -24.08 15.79 8.06
CA GLU A 212 -24.84 14.57 8.27
C GLU A 212 -25.84 14.39 7.12
N THR A 213 -26.18 13.15 6.82
CA THR A 213 -27.24 12.78 5.86
C THR A 213 -28.07 11.64 6.42
N TRP A 214 -29.21 11.35 5.79
CA TRP A 214 -30.02 10.19 6.16
C TRP A 214 -29.60 8.98 5.33
N ARG A 215 -29.62 7.78 5.92
CA ARG A 215 -29.34 6.53 5.20
C ARG A 215 -30.21 6.37 3.96
N TYR A 216 -31.49 6.75 4.08
CA TYR A 216 -32.43 6.83 2.97
C TYR A 216 -32.92 8.26 2.81
N VAL A 217 -32.60 8.89 1.67
CA VAL A 217 -33.01 10.26 1.38
C VAL A 217 -34.17 10.31 0.40
N ASN A 218 -35.00 11.35 0.50
CA ASN A 218 -35.98 11.68 -0.53
C ASN A 218 -35.30 12.47 -1.68
N VAL A 219 -36.07 12.86 -2.71
CA VAL A 219 -35.52 13.60 -3.89
C VAL A 219 -34.90 14.94 -3.49
N LYS A 220 -35.35 15.54 -2.38
CA LYS A 220 -34.85 16.82 -1.86
C LYS A 220 -33.71 16.67 -0.84
N GLY A 221 -33.22 15.45 -0.59
CA GLY A 221 -32.12 15.18 0.36
C GLY A 221 -32.55 15.04 1.83
N GLY A 222 -33.84 15.25 2.15
CA GLY A 222 -34.36 15.04 3.51
C GLY A 222 -34.65 13.57 3.82
N PRO A 223 -35.08 13.23 5.05
CA PRO A 223 -35.38 11.85 5.43
C PRO A 223 -36.52 11.28 4.59
N ASP A 224 -36.33 10.08 4.03
CA ASP A 224 -37.43 9.31 3.47
C ASP A 224 -38.20 8.62 4.61
N ARG A 225 -39.43 9.09 4.86
CA ARG A 225 -40.30 8.65 5.96
C ARG A 225 -40.92 7.28 5.72
N ARG A 226 -40.75 6.68 4.53
CA ARG A 226 -41.23 5.31 4.23
C ARG A 226 -40.39 4.24 4.94
N TYR A 227 -39.16 4.58 5.34
CA TYR A 227 -38.27 3.68 6.05
C TYR A 227 -38.37 3.90 7.56
N LYS A 228 -38.84 2.88 8.28
CA LYS A 228 -39.10 2.94 9.74
C LYS A 228 -37.82 3.14 10.58
N ASN A 229 -36.67 2.64 10.11
CA ASN A 229 -35.37 2.72 10.80
C ASN A 229 -34.35 3.47 9.94
N ASN A 230 -34.65 4.72 9.60
CA ASN A 230 -33.75 5.57 8.81
C ASN A 230 -32.76 6.28 9.73
N THR A 231 -31.52 5.78 9.79
CA THR A 231 -30.47 6.34 10.65
C THR A 231 -29.78 7.53 9.99
N VAL A 232 -29.31 8.47 10.81
CA VAL A 232 -28.43 9.55 10.38
C VAL A 232 -27.02 9.00 10.21
N LEU A 233 -26.37 9.35 9.11
CA LEU A 233 -25.01 8.98 8.75
C LEU A 233 -24.11 10.23 8.76
N PRO A 234 -22.93 10.18 9.39
CA PRO A 234 -21.99 11.29 9.39
C PRO A 234 -21.35 11.48 8.02
N ILE A 235 -21.17 12.74 7.62
CA ILE A 235 -20.39 13.13 6.46
C ILE A 235 -19.02 13.61 6.95
N MET A 236 -17.98 12.88 6.63
CA MET A 236 -16.60 13.17 7.00
C MET A 236 -15.86 13.82 5.83
N ARG A 237 -14.84 14.63 6.13
CA ARG A 237 -13.94 15.21 5.14
C ARG A 237 -12.63 14.44 5.14
N TYR A 238 -12.44 13.65 4.10
CA TYR A 238 -11.26 12.82 3.90
C TYR A 238 -10.31 13.43 2.87
N GLY A 239 -9.06 13.02 2.93
CA GLY A 239 -8.07 13.29 1.90
C GLY A 239 -8.03 12.14 0.90
N SER A 240 -7.94 12.46 -0.38
CA SER A 240 -7.74 11.52 -1.47
C SER A 240 -6.43 11.88 -2.15
N LEU A 241 -5.42 11.03 -1.97
CA LEU A 241 -4.10 11.16 -2.55
C LEU A 241 -3.99 10.19 -3.73
N ARG A 242 -3.98 10.74 -4.94
CA ARG A 242 -3.76 10.00 -6.18
C ARG A 242 -2.27 10.05 -6.53
N ILE A 243 -1.67 8.89 -6.70
CA ILE A 243 -0.28 8.69 -7.09
C ILE A 243 -0.31 7.92 -8.41
N THR A 244 0.14 8.56 -9.48
CA THR A 244 0.09 8.00 -10.84
C THR A 244 1.43 8.11 -11.54
N SER A 245 1.67 7.30 -12.56
CA SER A 245 2.78 7.50 -13.49
C SER A 245 2.34 7.23 -14.93
N PRO A 246 2.99 7.85 -15.94
CA PRO A 246 2.74 7.56 -17.35
C PRO A 246 2.96 6.08 -17.72
N ARG A 247 3.72 5.35 -16.91
CA ARG A 247 4.05 3.93 -17.14
C ARG A 247 3.04 2.95 -16.56
N GLY A 248 1.92 3.42 -16.01
CA GLY A 248 0.81 2.56 -15.59
C GLY A 248 0.56 2.49 -14.09
N LEU A 249 1.39 3.14 -13.26
CA LEU A 249 1.09 3.25 -11.83
C LEU A 249 -0.20 4.07 -11.66
N SER A 250 -1.18 3.53 -10.93
CA SER A 250 -2.31 4.32 -10.42
C SER A 250 -2.75 3.80 -9.07
N TRP A 251 -2.41 4.55 -8.02
CA TRP A 251 -2.77 4.27 -6.64
C TRP A 251 -3.57 5.43 -6.08
N ILE A 252 -4.73 5.15 -5.52
CA ILE A 252 -5.56 6.14 -4.82
C ILE A 252 -5.61 5.75 -3.35
N LEU A 253 -4.97 6.56 -2.52
CA LEU A 253 -4.95 6.43 -1.08
C LEU A 253 -5.92 7.43 -0.47
N GLN A 254 -6.87 6.95 0.31
CA GLN A 254 -7.76 7.79 1.11
C GLN A 254 -7.24 7.85 2.54
N THR A 255 -7.15 9.04 3.11
CA THR A 255 -6.72 9.28 4.50
C THR A 255 -7.86 9.91 5.30
N SER A 256 -7.98 9.53 6.57
CA SER A 256 -8.96 10.13 7.48
C SER A 256 -8.76 11.62 7.69
N SER A 257 -7.50 12.08 7.69
CA SER A 257 -7.14 13.50 7.69
C SER A 257 -6.88 14.02 6.27
N HIS A 258 -7.67 14.99 5.83
CA HIS A 258 -7.45 15.70 4.56
C HIS A 258 -6.22 16.63 4.58
N VAL A 259 -5.73 17.00 5.77
CA VAL A 259 -4.49 17.76 5.95
C VAL A 259 -3.30 16.86 5.67
N ALA A 260 -3.32 15.63 6.21
CA ALA A 260 -2.27 14.65 5.98
C ALA A 260 -2.05 14.33 4.49
N ALA A 261 -3.12 14.08 3.72
CA ALA A 261 -3.01 13.85 2.29
C ALA A 261 -2.35 15.03 1.54
N ARG A 262 -2.73 16.27 1.89
CA ARG A 262 -2.14 17.47 1.28
C ARG A 262 -0.68 17.67 1.66
N GLN A 263 -0.32 17.41 2.92
CA GLN A 263 1.06 17.48 3.37
C GLN A 263 1.92 16.45 2.63
N LEU A 264 1.43 15.21 2.53
CA LEU A 264 2.14 14.15 1.81
C LEU A 264 2.31 14.45 0.33
N ALA A 265 1.26 14.96 -0.35
CA ALA A 265 1.38 15.40 -1.73
C ALA A 265 2.44 16.48 -1.92
N ARG A 266 2.44 17.52 -1.06
CA ARG A 266 3.43 18.61 -1.13
C ARG A 266 4.86 18.10 -0.97
N VAL A 267 5.09 17.19 -0.01
CA VAL A 267 6.43 16.64 0.21
C VAL A 267 6.87 15.80 -0.99
N LEU A 268 5.99 14.98 -1.57
CA LEU A 268 6.32 14.19 -2.76
C LEU A 268 6.58 15.07 -3.98
N GLU A 269 5.79 16.13 -4.17
CA GLU A 269 5.95 17.12 -5.26
C GLU A 269 7.24 17.94 -5.11
N SER A 270 7.68 18.23 -3.87
CA SER A 270 8.92 18.97 -3.61
C SER A 270 10.18 18.12 -3.70
N SER A 271 10.11 16.91 -4.27
CA SER A 271 11.28 16.06 -4.44
C SER A 271 12.31 16.73 -5.34
N PRO A 272 13.57 16.90 -4.93
CA PRO A 272 14.61 17.49 -5.79
C PRO A 272 14.84 16.65 -7.06
N LEU A 273 14.62 15.34 -6.96
CA LEU A 273 14.74 14.37 -8.04
C LEU A 273 13.61 14.45 -9.07
N SER A 274 12.59 15.28 -8.85
CA SER A 274 11.53 15.52 -9.83
C SER A 274 11.97 16.45 -10.97
N SER A 275 13.09 17.19 -10.79
CA SER A 275 13.46 18.35 -11.60
C SER A 275 14.81 18.28 -12.30
N GLU A 276 15.49 17.13 -12.33
CA GLU A 276 16.76 16.98 -13.05
C GLU A 276 16.56 16.97 -14.58
N ASP A 277 16.37 18.16 -15.15
CA ASP A 277 17.04 18.56 -16.39
C ASP A 277 18.52 18.76 -16.06
N GLY A 278 19.30 17.69 -16.17
CA GLY A 278 20.71 17.67 -15.80
C GLY A 278 21.46 16.64 -16.61
N ALA A 279 21.50 16.82 -17.93
CA ALA A 279 22.49 16.18 -18.77
C ALA A 279 23.88 16.43 -18.18
N ARG A 280 24.55 15.37 -17.71
CA ARG A 280 25.97 15.07 -17.93
C ARG A 280 26.32 13.66 -17.50
#